data_AF-A0A549SY22-F1
#
_entry.id   AF-A0A549SY22-F1
#
_cell.length_a   1.000
_cell.length_b   1.000
_cell.length_c   1.000
_cell.angle_alpha   90.00
_cell.angle_beta   90.00
_cell.angle_gamma   90.00
#
_symmetry.space_group_name_H-M   'P 1'
#
loop_
_entity.id
_entity.type
_entity.pdbx_description
1 polymer ?
#
loop_
_entity_poly.entity_id
_entity_poly.type
_entity_poly.pdbx_seq_one_letter_code
_entity_poly.pdbx_strand_id
1 'polypeptide(L)'
;MTLFPPERASSVEVGLCGSGSHGVVQTPRFAHARDGEPLFYRVLSRKTVAREETSRGRTRTRPQSPSPRRLLACRNERPVLVHVSSRWGVLPMFAVDDLLRRWVEERAASPDPGDGEYAQFIADWLPLASSDDWHRMILGHNRELGDAPLFWIMRQPRCEKATALGIFYLARPGLLIAHGGDRSRTPDRLKRAFDLIGEIRMRYVNGFYREAAIGFDAVEALRREARLPARFDQSALDLVIPPEMRISIIGRKLGLHYGVRNAFLRDGPLGAR
;
A
#
# COMPACT_ATOMS: atom_id res chain seq x y z
N MET A 1 29.50 53.71 17.70
CA MET A 1 28.72 54.87 17.25
C MET A 1 27.84 54.39 16.10
N THR A 2 26.55 54.10 16.33
CA THR A 2 25.40 55.00 16.08
C THR A 2 25.37 55.45 14.59
N LEU A 3 24.36 55.19 13.76
CA LEU A 3 22.91 55.42 13.92
C LEU A 3 22.13 54.89 12.70
N PHE A 4 20.97 54.26 12.91
CA PHE A 4 19.76 54.36 12.05
C PHE A 4 19.33 55.83 11.92
N PRO A 5 18.53 56.34 10.94
CA PRO A 5 17.17 55.84 10.56
C PRO A 5 16.71 56.32 9.12
N PRO A 6 15.43 56.67 8.78
CA PRO A 6 14.08 56.16 9.11
C PRO A 6 13.13 55.89 7.89
N GLU A 7 12.00 55.23 8.21
CA GLU A 7 10.59 55.41 7.74
C GLU A 7 10.17 55.43 6.26
N ARG A 8 9.12 54.63 5.95
CA ARG A 8 7.86 55.12 5.36
C ARG A 8 6.67 54.27 5.80
N ALA A 9 5.64 54.96 6.29
CA ALA A 9 4.30 54.47 6.55
C ALA A 9 3.47 54.40 5.27
N SER A 10 2.50 53.49 5.21
CA SER A 10 1.25 53.68 4.46
C SER A 10 0.16 52.79 5.05
N SER A 11 -0.83 53.45 5.64
CA SER A 11 -2.11 52.90 6.07
C SER A 11 -2.97 52.60 4.85
N VAL A 12 -3.71 51.49 4.87
CA VAL A 12 -4.90 51.30 4.04
C VAL A 12 -6.00 50.74 4.94
N GLU A 13 -7.06 51.52 5.08
CA GLU A 13 -8.35 51.14 5.65
C GLU A 13 -9.05 50.14 4.74
N VAL A 14 -9.71 49.12 5.31
CA VAL A 14 -10.81 48.43 4.64
C VAL A 14 -11.94 48.21 5.64
N GLY A 15 -13.12 48.66 5.24
CA GLY A 15 -14.31 48.84 6.06
C GLY A 15 -15.05 47.57 6.46
N LEU A 16 -15.79 47.73 7.55
CA LEU A 16 -16.86 46.85 8.01
C LEU A 16 -18.19 47.33 7.43
N CYS A 17 -18.93 46.44 6.76
CA CYS A 17 -20.40 46.36 6.78
C CYS A 17 -20.89 45.25 5.84
N GLY A 18 -21.75 44.36 6.34
CA GLY A 18 -22.41 43.37 5.49
C GLY A 18 -23.08 42.23 6.25
N SER A 19 -24.25 42.53 6.80
CA SER A 19 -25.21 41.56 7.36
C SER A 19 -25.72 40.60 6.27
N GLY A 20 -25.81 39.30 6.56
CA GLY A 20 -26.34 38.31 5.62
C GLY A 20 -26.67 36.97 6.26
N SER A 21 -27.95 36.65 6.24
CA SER A 21 -28.70 35.57 6.86
C SER A 21 -28.34 34.12 6.46
N HIS A 22 -28.73 33.20 7.35
CA HIS A 22 -29.09 31.78 7.15
C HIS A 22 -28.01 30.73 6.82
N GLY A 23 -27.87 29.79 7.75
CA GLY A 23 -27.28 28.47 7.51
C GLY A 23 -27.10 27.69 8.81
N VAL A 24 -28.14 27.00 9.27
CA VAL A 24 -28.03 26.01 10.35
C VAL A 24 -27.15 24.86 9.83
N VAL A 25 -25.90 24.82 10.27
CA VAL A 25 -25.02 23.66 10.07
C VAL A 25 -25.21 22.73 11.25
N GLN A 26 -25.90 21.61 11.01
CA GLN A 26 -25.89 20.48 11.92
C GLN A 26 -24.46 19.94 11.99
N THR A 27 -23.80 20.15 13.13
CA THR A 27 -22.59 19.40 13.50
C THR A 27 -22.94 17.92 13.65
N PRO A 28 -22.27 16.99 12.96
CA PRO A 28 -22.37 15.59 13.33
C PRO A 28 -21.73 15.41 14.71
N ARG A 29 -22.54 14.98 15.69
CA ARG A 29 -22.05 14.44 16.95
C ARG A 29 -21.20 13.22 16.63
N PHE A 30 -19.88 13.36 16.74
CA PHE A 30 -19.00 12.22 16.87
C PHE A 30 -19.25 11.59 18.24
N ALA A 31 -19.87 10.41 18.24
CA ALA A 31 -19.86 9.56 19.41
C ALA A 31 -18.40 9.16 19.68
N HIS A 32 -17.90 9.49 20.87
CA HIS A 32 -16.68 8.91 21.41
C HIS A 32 -16.81 7.38 21.39
N ALA A 33 -16.03 6.71 20.53
CA ALA A 33 -15.80 5.29 20.66
C ALA A 33 -14.87 5.07 21.87
N ARG A 34 -15.37 4.34 22.86
CA ARG A 34 -14.57 3.82 23.97
C ARG A 34 -13.55 2.82 23.44
N ASP A 35 -12.39 2.83 24.09
CA ASP A 35 -11.27 1.92 23.86
C ASP A 35 -11.69 0.45 23.90
N GLY A 36 -11.16 -0.36 22.97
CA GLY A 36 -10.89 -1.78 23.24
C GLY A 36 -11.62 -2.89 22.46
N GLU A 37 -12.47 -2.60 21.46
CA GLU A 37 -13.16 -3.67 20.71
C GLU A 37 -12.63 -3.85 19.27
N PRO A 38 -12.34 -5.09 18.81
CA PRO A 38 -11.89 -5.34 17.44
C PRO A 38 -13.02 -5.14 16.43
N LEU A 39 -12.72 -4.39 15.36
CA LEU A 39 -13.62 -4.18 14.23
C LEU A 39 -13.71 -5.45 13.36
N PHE A 40 -14.88 -6.10 13.35
CA PHE A 40 -15.21 -7.15 12.40
C PHE A 40 -15.86 -6.55 11.15
N TYR A 41 -15.33 -6.83 9.96
CA TYR A 41 -15.96 -6.46 8.69
C TYR A 41 -16.41 -7.69 7.90
N ARG A 42 -17.58 -7.55 7.25
CA ARG A 42 -18.29 -8.60 6.49
C ARG A 42 -17.95 -8.47 5.01
N VAL A 43 -17.21 -9.43 4.45
CA VAL A 43 -16.97 -9.51 2.99
C VAL A 43 -18.12 -10.27 2.35
N LEU A 44 -18.86 -9.62 1.44
CA LEU A 44 -19.88 -10.28 0.62
C LEU A 44 -19.24 -10.73 -0.71
N SER A 45 -19.06 -12.03 -0.88
CA SER A 45 -18.63 -12.62 -2.16
C SER A 45 -19.84 -12.84 -3.08
N ARG A 46 -19.80 -12.28 -4.30
CA ARG A 46 -20.77 -12.59 -5.36
C ARG A 46 -20.31 -13.86 -6.08
N LYS A 47 -21.10 -14.94 -6.00
CA LYS A 47 -20.94 -16.10 -6.89
C LYS A 47 -21.71 -15.86 -8.20
N THR A 48 -21.00 -16.01 -9.31
CA THR A 48 -21.53 -16.21 -10.66
C THR A 48 -22.24 -17.56 -10.74
N VAL A 49 -23.46 -17.56 -11.28
CA VAL A 49 -24.26 -18.77 -11.54
C VAL A 49 -23.79 -19.39 -12.85
N ALA A 50 -23.29 -20.62 -12.81
CA ALA A 50 -23.02 -21.43 -13.99
C ALA A 50 -24.34 -21.99 -14.55
N ARG A 51 -24.51 -21.84 -15.86
CA ARG A 51 -25.68 -22.27 -16.64
C ARG A 51 -25.50 -23.74 -17.04
N GLU A 52 -26.44 -24.58 -16.65
CA GLU A 52 -26.47 -26.01 -16.93
C GLU A 52 -27.13 -26.24 -18.31
N GLU A 53 -26.37 -26.72 -19.30
CA GLU A 53 -26.90 -27.17 -20.59
C GLU A 53 -27.21 -28.67 -20.53
N THR A 54 -28.49 -29.01 -20.66
CA THR A 54 -29.00 -30.37 -20.66
C THR A 54 -29.14 -30.88 -22.10
N SER A 55 -28.40 -31.92 -22.47
CA SER A 55 -28.60 -32.67 -23.71
C SER A 55 -29.60 -33.81 -23.53
N ARG A 56 -30.46 -33.96 -24.55
CA ARG A 56 -31.68 -34.78 -24.64
C ARG A 56 -31.43 -36.29 -24.63
N GLY A 57 -32.27 -37.02 -23.90
CA GLY A 57 -32.52 -38.46 -24.07
C GLY A 57 -33.99 -38.75 -23.80
N ARG A 58 -34.67 -39.37 -24.76
CA ARG A 58 -36.14 -39.45 -24.90
C ARG A 58 -36.60 -40.89 -24.62
N THR A 59 -37.46 -41.11 -23.63
CA THR A 59 -38.35 -42.29 -23.57
C THR A 59 -39.61 -41.99 -22.76
N ARG A 60 -40.76 -42.35 -23.33
CA ARG A 60 -42.14 -42.20 -22.82
C ARG A 60 -42.45 -43.28 -21.78
N THR A 61 -43.13 -42.90 -20.68
CA THR A 61 -44.19 -43.70 -20.02
C THR A 61 -45.11 -42.81 -19.16
N ARG A 62 -46.36 -43.27 -19.00
CA ARG A 62 -47.61 -42.65 -18.52
C ARG A 62 -47.62 -42.06 -17.08
N PRO A 63 -48.66 -41.28 -16.70
CA PRO A 63 -48.70 -40.44 -15.51
C PRO A 63 -49.28 -41.16 -14.28
N GLN A 64 -48.74 -40.87 -13.10
CA GLN A 64 -49.38 -41.09 -11.80
C GLN A 64 -49.46 -39.76 -11.03
N SER A 65 -50.58 -39.59 -10.33
CA SER A 65 -51.07 -38.42 -9.60
C SER A 65 -50.11 -37.85 -8.54
N PRO A 66 -50.25 -36.56 -8.16
CA PRO A 66 -49.28 -35.85 -7.36
C PRO A 66 -49.45 -36.11 -5.85
N SER A 67 -48.35 -36.44 -5.18
CA SER A 67 -48.18 -36.37 -3.72
C SER A 67 -47.44 -35.09 -3.32
N PRO A 68 -47.59 -34.62 -2.07
CA PRO A 68 -47.43 -33.22 -1.71
C PRO A 68 -45.97 -32.77 -1.59
N ARG A 69 -45.76 -31.49 -1.95
CA ARG A 69 -44.51 -30.74 -1.92
C ARG A 69 -43.77 -30.90 -0.58
N ARG A 70 -42.63 -31.60 -0.59
CA ARG A 70 -41.57 -31.44 0.42
C ARG A 70 -40.86 -30.11 0.18
N LEU A 71 -40.99 -29.19 1.13
CA LEU A 71 -40.18 -27.99 1.25
C LEU A 71 -38.71 -28.40 1.43
N LEU A 72 -37.90 -28.21 0.39
CA LEU A 72 -36.44 -28.26 0.47
C LEU A 72 -35.99 -27.05 1.29
N ALA A 73 -35.56 -27.30 2.53
CA ALA A 73 -34.92 -26.32 3.37
C ALA A 73 -33.64 -25.81 2.68
N CYS A 74 -33.57 -24.50 2.43
CA CYS A 74 -32.35 -23.81 2.04
C CYS A 74 -31.28 -24.07 3.11
N ARG A 75 -30.25 -24.83 2.73
CA ARG A 75 -29.08 -25.06 3.57
C ARG A 75 -28.37 -23.71 3.77
N ASN A 76 -28.43 -23.23 5.00
CA ASN A 76 -27.79 -22.00 5.44
C ASN A 76 -26.27 -22.22 5.44
N GLU A 77 -25.59 -21.92 4.32
CA GLU A 77 -24.13 -21.97 4.23
C GLU A 77 -23.55 -20.88 5.15
N ARG A 78 -22.92 -21.30 6.25
CA ARG A 78 -22.24 -20.40 7.18
C ARG A 78 -21.07 -19.73 6.43
N PRO A 79 -20.89 -18.40 6.56
CA PRO A 79 -19.72 -17.73 6.01
C PRO A 79 -18.44 -18.30 6.64
N VAL A 80 -17.49 -18.68 5.79
CA VAL A 80 -16.14 -19.08 6.22
C VAL A 80 -15.39 -17.82 6.63
N LEU A 81 -15.32 -17.57 7.94
CA LEU A 81 -14.38 -16.62 8.52
C LEU A 81 -12.97 -17.16 8.30
N VAL A 82 -12.23 -16.57 7.36
CA VAL A 82 -10.80 -16.85 7.21
C VAL A 82 -10.09 -16.14 8.35
N HIS A 83 -9.70 -16.91 9.37
CA HIS A 83 -8.92 -16.41 10.49
C HIS A 83 -7.50 -16.12 9.98
N VAL A 84 -7.20 -14.85 9.69
CA VAL A 84 -5.83 -14.45 9.35
C VAL A 84 -5.00 -14.57 10.64
N SER A 85 -4.09 -15.54 10.66
CA SER A 85 -3.23 -15.83 11.82
C SER A 85 -2.44 -14.59 12.26
N SER A 86 -2.53 -14.25 13.55
CA SER A 86 -1.92 -13.10 14.23
C SER A 86 -0.39 -13.18 14.40
N ARG A 87 0.30 -13.91 13.52
CA ARG A 87 1.76 -14.16 13.59
C ARG A 87 2.63 -12.92 13.30
N TRP A 88 2.03 -11.83 12.86
CA TRP A 88 2.71 -10.60 12.47
C TRP A 88 2.38 -9.54 13.51
N GLY A 89 3.24 -9.41 14.52
CA GLY A 89 3.08 -8.40 15.57
C GLY A 89 3.02 -7.00 14.95
N VAL A 90 2.13 -6.15 15.48
CA VAL A 90 2.05 -4.74 15.10
C VAL A 90 3.33 -4.08 15.61
N LEU A 91 4.23 -3.72 14.71
CA LEU A 91 5.41 -2.94 15.08
C LEU A 91 4.97 -1.61 15.69
N PRO A 92 5.75 -1.04 16.62
CA PRO A 92 5.55 0.34 17.02
C PRO A 92 5.57 1.20 15.76
N MET A 93 4.41 1.73 15.43
CA MET A 93 4.18 2.55 14.26
C MET A 93 4.86 3.88 14.53
N PHE A 94 6.18 3.95 14.32
CA PHE A 94 6.87 5.24 14.27
C PHE A 94 6.10 6.15 13.32
N ALA A 95 5.91 7.40 13.72
CA ALA A 95 5.38 8.41 12.82
C ALA A 95 6.23 8.36 11.54
N VAL A 96 5.56 8.31 10.39
CA VAL A 96 6.23 8.03 9.12
C VAL A 96 7.35 9.05 8.85
N ASP A 97 7.13 10.29 9.28
CA ASP A 97 8.08 11.39 9.14
C ASP A 97 9.29 11.24 10.07
N ASP A 98 9.15 10.62 11.25
CA ASP A 98 10.29 10.31 12.12
C ASP A 98 11.26 9.32 11.47
N LEU A 99 10.71 8.37 10.71
CA LEU A 99 11.50 7.36 10.02
C LEU A 99 12.29 7.98 8.86
N LEU A 100 11.67 8.89 8.09
CA LEU A 100 12.39 9.67 7.08
C LEU A 100 13.46 10.56 7.70
N ARG A 101 13.13 11.29 8.76
CA ARG A 101 14.09 12.18 9.45
C ARG A 101 15.33 11.43 9.93
N ARG A 102 15.15 10.30 10.64
CA ARG A 102 16.27 9.47 11.10
C ARG A 102 17.09 8.93 9.93
N TRP A 103 16.44 8.54 8.84
CA TRP A 103 17.13 8.10 7.65
C TRP A 103 17.99 9.22 7.04
N VAL A 104 17.50 10.46 6.99
CA VAL A 104 18.30 11.60 6.56
C VAL A 104 19.51 11.81 7.47
N GLU A 105 19.33 11.76 8.80
CA GLU A 105 20.40 11.89 9.78
C GLU A 105 21.47 10.78 9.62
N GLU A 106 21.04 9.53 9.46
CA GLU A 106 21.92 8.37 9.22
C GLU A 106 22.74 8.54 7.93
N ARG A 107 22.10 9.02 6.85
CA ARG A 107 22.77 9.23 5.55
C ARG A 107 23.68 10.45 5.55
N ALA A 108 23.35 11.50 6.30
CA ALA A 108 24.22 12.65 6.52
C ALA A 108 25.49 12.30 7.31
N ALA A 109 25.44 11.27 8.15
CA ALA A 109 26.60 10.73 8.86
C ALA A 109 27.42 9.70 8.03
N SER A 110 26.97 9.35 6.83
CA SER A 110 27.68 8.44 5.92
C SER A 110 29.02 9.04 5.47
N PRO A 111 30.10 8.26 5.35
CA PRO A 111 31.37 8.73 4.79
C PRO A 111 31.31 8.98 3.28
N ASP A 112 30.29 8.48 2.58
CA ASP A 112 30.17 8.61 1.13
C ASP A 112 29.69 10.02 0.75
N PRO A 113 30.46 10.76 -0.09
CA PRO A 113 30.10 12.12 -0.47
C PRO A 113 28.74 12.21 -1.16
N GLY A 114 27.90 13.16 -0.72
CA GLY A 114 26.59 13.44 -1.31
C GLY A 114 25.45 12.55 -0.80
N ASP A 115 25.71 11.56 0.05
CA ASP A 115 24.67 10.67 0.60
C ASP A 115 23.62 11.43 1.42
N GLY A 116 24.07 12.34 2.28
CA GLY A 116 23.19 13.18 3.10
C GLY A 116 22.35 14.16 2.28
N GLU A 117 22.98 14.82 1.30
CA GLU A 117 22.29 15.76 0.40
C GLU A 117 21.22 15.05 -0.44
N TYR A 118 21.54 13.86 -0.96
CA TYR A 118 20.59 13.03 -1.66
C TYR A 118 19.42 12.60 -0.76
N ALA A 119 19.71 12.18 0.47
CA ALA A 119 18.67 11.78 1.41
C ALA A 119 17.74 12.95 1.77
N GLN A 120 18.31 14.13 2.04
CA GLN A 120 17.56 15.35 2.32
C GLN A 120 16.66 15.71 1.13
N PHE A 121 17.19 15.71 -0.10
CA PHE A 121 16.37 15.95 -1.29
C PHE A 121 15.20 14.98 -1.39
N ILE A 122 15.42 13.67 -1.18
CA ILE A 122 14.34 12.69 -1.28
C ILE A 122 13.27 12.95 -0.22
N ALA A 123 13.67 13.32 1.00
CA ALA A 123 12.74 13.67 2.07
C ALA A 123 11.90 14.91 1.72
N ASP A 124 12.50 15.93 1.10
CA ASP A 124 11.80 17.16 0.69
C ASP A 124 10.90 16.94 -0.54
N TRP A 125 11.34 16.08 -1.47
CA TRP A 125 10.63 15.79 -2.72
C TRP A 125 9.40 14.89 -2.52
N LEU A 126 9.48 13.91 -1.61
CA LEU A 126 8.43 12.90 -1.42
C LEU A 126 7.03 13.48 -1.16
N PRO A 127 6.84 14.48 -0.28
CA PRO A 127 5.55 15.13 -0.05
C PRO A 127 4.97 15.82 -1.28
N LEU A 128 5.83 16.39 -2.13
CA LEU A 128 5.48 17.16 -3.31
C LEU A 128 5.21 16.29 -4.54
N ALA A 129 5.84 15.12 -4.60
CA ALA A 129 5.76 14.20 -5.73
C ALA A 129 4.36 13.58 -5.90
N SER A 130 4.01 13.25 -7.15
CA SER A 130 2.75 12.57 -7.49
C SER A 130 2.84 11.05 -7.25
N SER A 131 1.69 10.36 -7.28
CA SER A 131 1.66 8.89 -7.18
C SER A 131 2.41 8.21 -8.33
N ASP A 132 2.38 8.79 -9.54
CA ASP A 132 3.13 8.32 -10.70
C ASP A 132 4.64 8.46 -10.49
N ASP A 133 5.07 9.55 -9.86
CA ASP A 133 6.47 9.79 -9.56
C ASP A 133 7.00 8.83 -8.51
N TRP A 134 6.22 8.54 -7.47
CA TRP A 134 6.55 7.48 -6.53
C TRP A 134 6.68 6.12 -7.21
N HIS A 135 5.74 5.80 -8.12
CA HIS A 135 5.82 4.56 -8.88
C HIS A 135 7.12 4.47 -9.69
N ARG A 136 7.47 5.54 -10.43
CA ARG A 136 8.73 5.62 -11.19
C ARG A 136 9.96 5.52 -10.31
N MET A 137 9.94 6.14 -9.13
CA MET A 137 11.02 6.04 -8.15
C MET A 137 11.24 4.57 -7.74
N ILE A 138 10.17 3.82 -7.46
CA ILE A 138 10.27 2.42 -7.04
C ILE A 138 10.84 1.53 -8.15
N LEU A 139 10.49 1.79 -9.41
CA LEU A 139 11.06 1.07 -10.56
C LEU A 139 12.59 1.23 -10.67
N GLY A 140 13.14 2.35 -10.16
CA GLY A 140 14.57 2.66 -10.18
C GLY A 140 15.24 2.61 -8.81
N HIS A 141 14.57 2.11 -7.77
CA HIS A 141 15.05 2.23 -6.41
C HIS A 141 16.31 1.38 -6.17
N ASN A 142 17.38 2.05 -5.74
CA ASN A 142 18.58 1.36 -5.25
C ASN A 142 18.36 0.94 -3.79
N ARG A 143 18.35 -0.37 -3.52
CA ARG A 143 18.17 -0.92 -2.17
C ARG A 143 19.26 -0.50 -1.18
N GLU A 144 20.45 -0.14 -1.66
CA GLU A 144 21.54 0.36 -0.80
C GLU A 144 21.21 1.72 -0.16
N LEU A 145 20.25 2.46 -0.74
CA LEU A 145 19.77 3.71 -0.19
C LEU A 145 18.83 3.51 1.02
N GLY A 146 18.45 2.26 1.32
CA GLY A 146 17.59 1.92 2.45
C GLY A 146 16.09 2.04 2.17
N ASP A 147 15.30 1.44 3.06
CA ASP A 147 13.85 1.23 2.86
C ASP A 147 12.98 2.41 3.33
N ALA A 148 13.57 3.45 3.93
CA ALA A 148 12.81 4.52 4.57
C ALA A 148 11.87 5.28 3.62
N PRO A 149 12.30 5.69 2.42
CA PRO A 149 11.39 6.22 1.41
C PRO A 149 10.26 5.26 1.03
N LEU A 150 10.52 3.95 1.00
CA LEU A 150 9.52 2.94 0.65
C LEU A 150 8.44 2.84 1.74
N PHE A 151 8.85 2.80 3.01
CA PHE A 151 7.94 2.88 4.15
C PHE A 151 7.10 4.15 4.12
N TRP A 152 7.69 5.27 3.73
CA TRP A 152 6.93 6.51 3.62
C TRP A 152 5.87 6.43 2.53
N ILE A 153 6.24 6.01 1.31
CA ILE A 153 5.32 5.90 0.16
C ILE A 153 4.17 4.94 0.46
N MET A 154 4.45 3.74 0.99
CA MET A 154 3.42 2.72 1.21
C MET A 154 2.38 3.07 2.29
N ARG A 155 2.65 4.09 3.11
CA ARG A 155 1.73 4.58 4.15
C ARG A 155 0.88 5.75 3.68
N GLN A 156 1.13 6.30 2.49
CA GLN A 156 0.35 7.42 1.98
C GLN A 156 -1.04 6.96 1.49
N PRO A 157 -2.13 7.66 1.82
CA PRO A 157 -3.48 7.31 1.35
C PRO A 157 -3.64 7.32 -0.18
N ARG A 158 -2.84 8.15 -0.87
CA ARG A 158 -2.78 8.25 -2.35
C ARG A 158 -1.84 7.24 -3.01
N CYS A 159 -1.30 6.28 -2.25
CA CYS A 159 -0.45 5.23 -2.80
C CYS A 159 -1.30 4.26 -3.65
N GLU A 160 -0.91 4.10 -4.91
CA GLU A 160 -1.53 3.19 -5.87
C GLU A 160 -1.30 1.73 -5.50
N LYS A 161 -2.27 0.84 -5.76
CA LYS A 161 -2.12 -0.60 -5.54
C LYS A 161 -0.89 -1.17 -6.25
N ALA A 162 -0.67 -0.79 -7.50
CA ALA A 162 0.49 -1.24 -8.27
C ALA A 162 1.82 -0.78 -7.65
N THR A 163 1.85 0.43 -7.09
CA THR A 163 3.02 0.98 -6.39
C THR A 163 3.31 0.19 -5.11
N ALA A 164 2.28 -0.09 -4.30
CA ALA A 164 2.41 -0.92 -3.10
C ALA A 164 2.88 -2.35 -3.44
N LEU A 165 2.34 -2.98 -4.48
CA LEU A 165 2.81 -4.28 -4.96
C LEU A 165 4.26 -4.20 -5.46
N GLY A 166 4.65 -3.14 -6.17
CA GLY A 166 6.02 -2.91 -6.59
C GLY A 166 7.00 -2.92 -5.41
N ILE A 167 6.69 -2.18 -4.34
CA ILE A 167 7.47 -2.17 -3.09
C ILE A 167 7.51 -3.58 -2.46
N PHE A 168 6.36 -4.23 -2.38
CA PHE A 168 6.24 -5.56 -1.79
C PHE A 168 7.15 -6.58 -2.50
N TYR A 169 7.12 -6.66 -3.83
CA TYR A 169 7.98 -7.58 -4.58
C TYR A 169 9.45 -7.14 -4.56
N LEU A 170 9.75 -5.84 -4.50
CA LEU A 170 11.09 -5.33 -4.30
C LEU A 170 11.69 -5.77 -2.95
N ALA A 171 10.88 -6.01 -1.93
CA ALA A 171 11.32 -6.57 -0.65
C ALA A 171 11.63 -8.08 -0.69
N ARG A 172 11.49 -8.75 -1.85
CA ARG A 172 11.82 -10.16 -2.10
C ARG A 172 11.12 -11.12 -1.13
N PRO A 173 9.78 -11.15 -1.13
CA PRO A 173 8.99 -11.89 -0.15
C PRO A 173 9.30 -13.38 -0.09
N GLY A 174 9.64 -14.03 -1.20
CA GLY A 174 10.01 -15.44 -1.25
C GLY A 174 11.18 -15.83 -0.35
N LEU A 175 12.07 -14.89 0.01
CA LEU A 175 13.14 -15.16 0.98
C LEU A 175 12.60 -15.45 2.38
N LEU A 176 11.39 -14.98 2.71
CA LEU A 176 10.76 -15.20 4.02
C LEU A 176 10.08 -16.57 4.14
N ILE A 177 9.89 -17.30 3.04
CA ILE A 177 9.30 -18.64 3.04
C ILE A 177 10.11 -19.58 3.92
N ALA A 178 11.44 -19.53 3.82
CA ALA A 178 12.35 -20.35 4.64
C ALA A 178 12.23 -20.09 6.16
N HIS A 179 11.65 -18.95 6.53
CA HIS A 179 11.47 -18.51 7.92
C HIS A 179 10.02 -18.67 8.39
N GLY A 180 9.12 -19.25 7.57
CA GLY A 180 7.75 -19.57 7.95
C GLY A 180 6.91 -18.35 8.36
N GLY A 181 7.24 -17.16 7.86
CA GLY A 181 6.58 -15.92 8.25
C GLY A 181 6.74 -15.57 9.73
N ASP A 182 7.82 -16.03 10.37
CA ASP A 182 8.12 -15.76 11.76
C ASP A 182 9.28 -14.76 11.89
N ARG A 183 8.99 -13.59 12.46
CA ARG A 183 9.98 -12.51 12.64
C ARG A 183 11.13 -12.92 13.54
N SER A 184 10.87 -13.75 14.56
CA SER A 184 11.89 -14.18 15.53
C SER A 184 12.92 -15.11 14.88
N ARG A 185 12.51 -15.84 13.84
CA ARG A 185 13.35 -16.77 13.05
C ARG A 185 13.96 -16.11 11.81
N THR A 186 13.60 -14.87 11.54
CA THR A 186 14.10 -14.11 10.39
C THR A 186 15.45 -13.47 10.76
N PRO A 187 16.54 -13.69 9.98
CA PRO A 187 17.84 -13.07 10.21
C PRO A 187 17.74 -11.55 10.29
N ASP A 188 18.57 -10.90 11.11
CA ASP A 188 18.50 -9.46 11.34
C ASP A 188 18.50 -8.63 10.06
N ARG A 189 19.36 -8.99 9.09
CA ARG A 189 19.44 -8.35 7.77
C ARG A 189 18.14 -8.41 6.95
N LEU A 190 17.23 -9.34 7.26
CA LEU A 190 15.94 -9.50 6.60
C LEU A 190 14.77 -8.97 7.43
N LYS A 191 14.98 -8.56 8.69
CA LYS A 191 13.89 -8.09 9.56
C LYS A 191 13.21 -6.83 9.00
N ARG A 192 13.97 -5.89 8.42
CA ARG A 192 13.38 -4.71 7.77
C ARG A 192 12.49 -5.09 6.58
N ALA A 193 12.92 -6.01 5.73
CA ALA A 193 12.11 -6.53 4.63
C ALA A 193 10.86 -7.25 5.14
N PHE A 194 10.99 -8.07 6.19
CA PHE A 194 9.88 -8.73 6.87
C PHE A 194 8.83 -7.73 7.35
N ASP A 195 9.28 -6.67 8.01
CA ASP A 195 8.44 -5.60 8.55
C ASP A 195 7.69 -4.86 7.43
N LEU A 196 8.39 -4.51 6.34
CA LEU A 196 7.81 -3.87 5.16
C LEU A 196 6.77 -4.76 4.47
N ILE A 197 7.10 -6.03 4.25
CA ILE A 197 6.21 -7.04 3.64
C ILE A 197 4.94 -7.23 4.49
N GLY A 198 5.11 -7.39 5.80
CA GLY A 198 4.01 -7.57 6.73
C GLY A 198 3.03 -6.40 6.71
N GLU A 199 3.55 -5.17 6.71
CA GLU A 199 2.73 -3.96 6.73
C GLU A 199 1.97 -3.76 5.41
N ILE A 200 2.64 -3.91 4.26
CA ILE A 200 1.97 -3.80 2.95
C ILE A 200 0.89 -4.87 2.82
N ARG A 201 1.18 -6.12 3.21
CA ARG A 201 0.20 -7.21 3.13
C ARG A 201 -1.04 -6.91 3.94
N MET A 202 -0.88 -6.46 5.18
CA MET A 202 -1.99 -6.06 6.05
C MET A 202 -2.80 -4.92 5.43
N ARG A 203 -2.15 -3.85 4.96
CA ARG A 203 -2.83 -2.71 4.34
C ARG A 203 -3.56 -3.09 3.05
N TYR A 204 -2.93 -3.93 2.22
CA TYR A 204 -3.47 -4.36 0.93
C TYR A 204 -4.73 -5.19 1.11
N VAL A 205 -4.69 -6.21 1.99
CA VAL A 205 -5.84 -7.06 2.29
C VAL A 205 -6.97 -6.28 2.95
N ASN A 206 -6.64 -5.28 3.78
CA ASN A 206 -7.64 -4.40 4.41
C ASN A 206 -8.20 -3.31 3.47
N GLY A 207 -7.82 -3.28 2.18
CA GLY A 207 -8.34 -2.32 1.21
C GLY A 207 -7.87 -0.88 1.42
N PHE A 208 -6.72 -0.67 2.06
CA PHE A 208 -6.13 0.66 2.27
C PHE A 208 -5.81 1.35 0.94
N TYR A 209 -5.22 0.63 -0.01
CA TYR A 209 -4.88 1.13 -1.34
C TYR A 209 -6.14 1.11 -2.23
N ARG A 210 -6.70 2.28 -2.51
CA ARG A 210 -7.95 2.42 -3.28
C ARG A 210 -7.71 2.56 -4.78
N GLU A 211 -6.68 3.32 -5.14
CA GLU A 211 -6.35 3.63 -6.52
C GLU A 211 -5.74 2.43 -7.26
N ALA A 212 -6.12 2.28 -8.53
CA ALA A 212 -5.67 1.20 -9.41
C ALA A 212 -5.55 1.69 -10.87
N ALA A 213 -5.06 2.91 -11.08
CA ALA A 213 -4.89 3.46 -12.42
C ALA A 213 -3.63 2.90 -13.12
N ILE A 214 -2.61 2.56 -12.34
CA ILE A 214 -1.32 2.03 -12.83
C ILE A 214 -1.40 0.50 -12.94
N GLY A 215 -0.89 -0.05 -14.05
CA GLY A 215 -0.84 -1.49 -14.29
C GLY A 215 0.30 -2.17 -13.52
N PHE A 216 0.10 -3.43 -13.12
CA PHE A 216 1.10 -4.26 -12.46
C PHE A 216 1.04 -5.70 -12.95
N ASP A 217 2.19 -6.27 -13.34
CA ASP A 217 2.30 -7.67 -13.77
C ASP A 217 2.78 -8.55 -12.62
N ALA A 218 1.83 -9.16 -11.91
CA ALA A 218 2.13 -9.98 -10.74
C ALA A 218 2.79 -11.32 -11.11
N VAL A 219 2.52 -11.85 -12.30
CA VAL A 219 3.15 -13.09 -12.79
C VAL A 219 4.64 -12.85 -13.00
N GLU A 220 4.97 -11.74 -13.67
CA GLU A 220 6.37 -11.39 -13.90
C GLU A 220 7.10 -11.03 -12.61
N ALA A 221 6.46 -10.27 -11.71
CA ALA A 221 7.03 -9.94 -10.41
C ALA A 221 7.27 -11.18 -9.54
N LEU A 222 6.34 -12.14 -9.53
CA LEU A 222 6.49 -13.40 -8.83
C LEU A 222 7.67 -14.22 -9.39
N ARG A 223 7.83 -14.23 -10.71
CA ARG A 223 8.91 -14.97 -11.38
C ARG A 223 10.30 -14.36 -11.14
N ARG A 224 10.42 -13.02 -11.19
CA ARG A 224 11.73 -12.34 -11.18
C ARG A 224 12.12 -11.78 -9.82
N GLU A 225 11.18 -11.17 -9.11
CA GLU A 225 11.47 -10.33 -7.94
C GLU A 225 11.18 -11.04 -6.62
N ALA A 226 10.20 -11.96 -6.58
CA ALA A 226 9.84 -12.62 -5.33
C ALA A 226 10.98 -13.44 -4.72
N ARG A 227 11.95 -13.93 -5.52
CA ARG A 227 13.06 -14.80 -5.05
C ARG A 227 12.55 -16.04 -4.30
N LEU A 228 11.63 -16.75 -4.94
CA LEU A 228 11.10 -18.01 -4.41
C LEU A 228 12.21 -19.07 -4.32
N PRO A 229 12.25 -19.90 -3.27
CA PRO A 229 13.16 -21.04 -3.20
C PRO A 229 12.79 -22.06 -4.29
N ALA A 230 13.73 -22.95 -4.65
CA ALA A 230 13.50 -23.97 -5.67
C ALA A 230 12.35 -24.94 -5.32
N ARG A 231 12.06 -25.10 -4.02
CA ARG A 231 10.98 -25.91 -3.49
C ARG A 231 10.29 -25.16 -2.37
N PHE A 232 8.97 -25.10 -2.42
CA PHE A 232 8.09 -24.62 -1.36
C PHE A 232 6.72 -25.25 -1.58
N ASP A 233 5.93 -25.39 -0.52
CA ASP A 233 4.53 -25.76 -0.66
C ASP A 233 3.64 -24.51 -0.84
N GLN A 234 2.45 -24.73 -1.39
CA GLN A 234 1.52 -23.64 -1.70
C GLN A 234 1.08 -22.89 -0.44
N SER A 235 0.97 -23.55 0.71
CA SER A 235 0.56 -22.93 1.97
C SER A 235 1.61 -21.96 2.51
N ALA A 236 2.90 -22.30 2.38
CA ALA A 236 4.01 -21.43 2.73
C ALA A 236 4.10 -20.21 1.78
N LEU A 237 3.78 -20.41 0.49
CA LEU A 237 3.63 -19.29 -0.44
C LEU A 237 2.47 -18.39 -0.03
N ASP A 238 1.28 -18.94 0.23
CA ASP A 238 0.07 -18.19 0.59
C ASP A 238 0.24 -17.40 1.89
N LEU A 239 1.02 -17.95 2.83
CA LEU A 239 1.35 -17.26 4.07
C LEU A 239 2.15 -15.97 3.83
N VAL A 240 3.06 -15.99 2.86
CA VAL A 240 3.97 -14.87 2.61
C VAL A 240 3.44 -13.94 1.52
N ILE A 241 2.89 -14.50 0.45
CA ILE A 241 2.31 -13.81 -0.71
C ILE A 241 0.87 -14.31 -0.91
N PRO A 242 -0.13 -13.65 -0.29
CA PRO A 242 -1.52 -14.05 -0.42
C PRO A 242 -1.99 -14.08 -1.88
N PRO A 243 -2.98 -14.92 -2.22
CA PRO A 243 -3.57 -14.97 -3.56
C PRO A 243 -3.92 -13.59 -4.14
N GLU A 244 -4.46 -12.69 -3.32
CA GLU A 244 -4.89 -11.34 -3.71
C GLU A 244 -3.74 -10.45 -4.20
N MET A 245 -2.52 -10.71 -3.72
CA MET A 245 -1.30 -9.98 -4.10
C MET A 245 -0.56 -10.63 -5.28
N ARG A 246 -1.10 -11.73 -5.82
CA ARG A 246 -0.60 -12.42 -7.02
C ARG A 246 -1.43 -12.11 -8.26
N ILE A 247 -2.44 -11.25 -8.14
CA ILE A 247 -3.32 -10.84 -9.23
C ILE A 247 -2.72 -9.63 -9.95
N SER A 248 -2.54 -9.74 -11.26
CA SER A 248 -2.11 -8.61 -12.08
C SER A 248 -3.18 -7.50 -12.12
N ILE A 249 -2.73 -6.26 -12.10
CA ILE A 249 -3.58 -5.08 -12.18
C ILE A 249 -3.54 -4.57 -13.62
N ILE A 250 -4.71 -4.41 -14.23
CA ILE A 250 -4.85 -3.78 -15.55
C ILE A 250 -4.82 -2.27 -15.35
N GLY A 251 -3.94 -1.58 -16.07
CA GLY A 251 -3.81 -0.13 -15.99
C GLY A 251 -2.74 0.40 -16.93
N ARG A 252 -2.49 1.70 -16.88
CA ARG A 252 -1.44 2.34 -17.69
C ARG A 252 -0.07 1.85 -17.26
N LYS A 253 0.80 1.55 -18.22
CA LYS A 253 2.20 1.21 -17.95
C LYS A 253 3.00 2.49 -17.82
N LEU A 254 3.59 2.70 -16.66
CA LEU A 254 4.59 3.74 -16.48
C LEU A 254 5.96 3.12 -16.74
N GLY A 255 6.67 3.62 -17.74
CA GLY A 255 8.07 3.27 -17.94
C GLY A 255 8.96 3.97 -16.92
N LEU A 256 10.20 3.49 -16.81
CA LEU A 256 11.29 4.32 -16.28
C LEU A 256 11.45 5.53 -17.22
N HIS A 257 10.83 6.65 -16.88
CA HIS A 257 11.38 7.92 -17.34
C HIS A 257 12.72 8.05 -16.63
N TYR A 258 13.81 7.91 -17.39
CA TYR A 258 15.18 8.14 -16.94
C TYR A 258 15.33 9.59 -16.44
N GLY A 259 14.80 9.87 -15.25
CA GLY A 259 14.51 11.24 -14.81
C GLY A 259 14.93 11.52 -13.37
N VAL A 260 14.69 10.61 -12.41
CA VAL A 260 15.09 10.91 -11.02
C VAL A 260 16.60 10.96 -10.87
N ARG A 261 17.36 9.98 -11.41
CA ARG A 261 18.84 10.07 -11.42
C ARG A 261 19.41 11.18 -12.33
N ASN A 262 18.70 11.55 -13.40
CA ASN A 262 19.21 12.51 -14.40
C ASN A 262 18.85 13.98 -14.10
N ALA A 263 17.73 14.24 -13.42
CA ALA A 263 17.42 15.58 -12.92
C ALA A 263 18.50 16.03 -11.92
N PHE A 264 19.03 15.11 -11.11
CA PHE A 264 20.17 15.38 -10.23
C PHE A 264 21.47 15.71 -10.95
N LEU A 265 21.79 15.02 -12.05
CA LEU A 265 23.01 15.30 -12.82
C LEU A 265 22.91 16.57 -13.69
N ARG A 266 21.69 17.09 -13.92
CA ARG A 266 21.47 18.26 -14.77
C ARG A 266 21.12 19.53 -14.00
N ASP A 267 20.41 19.42 -12.87
CA ASP A 267 19.89 20.56 -12.11
C ASP A 267 20.36 20.61 -10.64
N GLY A 268 21.28 19.73 -10.23
CA GLY A 268 22.02 19.90 -8.98
C GLY A 268 22.82 21.21 -9.01
N PRO A 269 22.97 21.93 -7.88
CA PRO A 269 23.65 23.22 -7.87
C PRO A 269 25.06 23.07 -8.45
N LEU A 270 25.28 23.79 -9.54
CA LEU A 270 26.57 24.01 -10.18
C LEU A 270 27.61 24.38 -9.12
N GLY A 271 28.56 23.48 -8.83
CA GLY A 271 29.62 23.78 -7.86
C GLY A 271 30.74 22.76 -7.67
N ALA A 272 30.71 21.60 -8.33
CA ALA A 272 31.81 20.64 -8.30
C ALA A 272 32.07 20.03 -9.68
N ARG A 273 32.71 20.83 -10.55
CA ARG A 273 33.52 20.36 -11.67
C ARG A 273 34.84 21.12 -11.64
#